data_AF-A0A1Y5H373-F1
#
_entry.id   AF-A0A1Y5H373-F1
#
_cell.length_a   1.000
_cell.length_b   1.000
_cell.length_c   1.000
_cell.angle_alpha   90.00
_cell.angle_beta   90.00
_cell.angle_gamma   90.00
#
_symmetry.space_group_name_H-M   'P 1'
#
loop_
_entity.id
_entity.type
_entity.pdbx_description
1 polymer ?
#
loop_
_entity_poly.entity_id
_entity_poly.type
_entity_poly.pdbx_seq_one_letter_code
_entity_poly.pdbx_strand_id
1 'polypeptide(L)' 'MQQQAVSTPQSKPLTLSTAIQVVGALALGAALLFAVGFAPMDVAHNAAHDARHAFAFPCH' A
#
# COMPACT_ATOMS: atom_id res chain seq x y z
N MET A 1 -23.29 -3.16 46.75
CA MET A 1 -22.71 -2.61 45.49
C MET A 1 -21.86 -3.72 44.89
N GLN A 2 -22.39 -4.43 43.88
CA GLN A 2 -21.72 -5.57 43.24
C GLN A 2 -21.00 -5.02 42.01
N GLN A 3 -19.67 -5.10 42.00
CA GLN A 3 -18.84 -4.68 40.88
C GLN A 3 -18.79 -5.84 39.88
N GLN A 4 -19.44 -5.67 38.72
CA GLN A 4 -19.36 -6.63 37.63
C GLN A 4 -18.05 -6.39 36.88
N ALA A 5 -17.11 -7.33 36.96
CA ALA A 5 -15.88 -7.30 36.18
C ALA A 5 -16.23 -7.45 34.69
N VAL A 6 -15.92 -6.43 33.90
CA VAL A 6 -16.04 -6.45 32.44
C VAL A 6 -14.92 -7.33 31.90
N SER A 7 -15.26 -8.55 31.49
CA SER A 7 -14.36 -9.43 30.74
C SER A 7 -14.23 -8.89 29.31
N THR A 8 -13.15 -8.17 29.02
CA THR A 8 -12.79 -7.79 27.65
C THR A 8 -12.38 -9.06 26.86
N PRO A 9 -12.87 -9.25 25.62
CA PRO A 9 -12.41 -10.36 24.79
C PRO A 9 -10.92 -10.16 24.48
N GLN A 10 -10.09 -11.07 24.98
CA GLN A 10 -8.65 -11.09 24.72
C GLN A 10 -8.42 -11.53 23.26
N SER A 11 -8.32 -10.57 22.35
CA SER A 11 -7.97 -10.82 20.96
C SER A 11 -6.51 -11.27 20.88
N LYS A 12 -6.30 -12.51 20.43
CA LYS A 12 -4.97 -13.07 20.22
C LYS A 12 -4.31 -12.30 19.06
N PRO A 13 -3.15 -11.67 19.23
CA PRO A 13 -2.50 -10.95 18.14
C PRO A 13 -2.17 -11.95 17.02
N LEU A 14 -2.54 -11.61 15.79
CA LEU A 14 -2.09 -12.34 14.60
C LEU A 14 -0.60 -12.06 14.42
N THR A 15 0.23 -12.90 15.03
CA THR A 15 1.67 -12.89 14.82
C THR A 15 2.00 -13.83 13.66
N LEU A 16 2.51 -13.27 12.56
CA LEU A 16 3.13 -14.07 11.52
C LEU A 16 4.57 -14.43 11.92
N SER A 17 5.05 -15.56 11.45
CA SER A 17 6.47 -15.91 11.56
C SER A 17 7.34 -14.86 10.86
N THR A 18 8.47 -14.50 11.46
CA THR A 18 9.48 -13.60 10.90
C THR A 18 9.86 -13.99 9.47
N ALA A 19 9.93 -15.29 9.17
CA ALA A 19 10.25 -15.76 7.83
C ALA A 19 9.20 -15.30 6.79
N ILE A 20 7.91 -15.34 7.12
CA ILE A 20 6.85 -14.90 6.20
C ILE A 20 6.90 -13.39 6.02
N GLN A 21 7.22 -12.64 7.08
CA GLN A 21 7.38 -11.18 7.00
C GLN A 21 8.54 -10.80 6.07
N VAL A 22 9.69 -11.48 6.20
CA VAL A 22 10.87 -11.25 5.34
C VAL A 22 10.58 -11.60 3.89
N VAL A 23 9.99 -12.77 3.63
CA VAL A 23 9.60 -13.18 2.28
C VAL A 23 8.59 -12.21 1.68
N GLY A 24 7.61 -11.76 2.46
CA GLY A 24 6.64 -10.76 2.03
C GLY A 24 7.29 -9.43 1.65
N ALA A 25 8.24 -8.94 2.45
CA ALA A 25 8.98 -7.72 2.15
C ALA A 25 9.83 -7.86 0.88
N LEU A 26 10.52 -8.99 0.69
CA LEU A 26 11.29 -9.27 -0.52
C LEU A 26 10.40 -9.38 -1.76
N ALA A 27 9.27 -10.08 -1.66
CA ALA A 27 8.32 -10.22 -2.75
C ALA A 27 7.73 -8.87 -3.14
N LEU A 28 7.37 -8.02 -2.16
CA LEU A 28 6.90 -6.67 -2.42
C LEU A 28 7.97 -5.81 -3.10
N GLY A 29 9.22 -5.86 -2.61
CA GLY A 29 10.34 -5.15 -3.22
C GLY A 29 10.58 -5.59 -4.68
N ALA A 30 10.61 -6.90 -4.92
CA ALA A 30 10.75 -7.45 -6.27
C ALA A 30 9.58 -7.03 -7.18
N ALA A 31 8.35 -7.05 -6.67
CA ALA A 31 7.18 -6.61 -7.42
C ALA A 31 7.28 -5.12 -7.81
N LEU A 32 7.73 -4.24 -6.92
CA LEU A 32 7.93 -2.83 -7.23
C LEU A 32 9.01 -2.64 -8.31
N LEU A 33 10.14 -3.34 -8.19
CA LEU A 33 11.22 -3.28 -9.18
C LEU A 33 10.76 -3.77 -10.55
N PHE A 34 10.01 -4.87 -10.61
CA PHE A 34 9.46 -5.37 -11.87
C PHE A 34 8.39 -4.44 -12.44
N ALA A 35 7.44 -4.00 -11.62
CA ALA A 35 6.36 -3.13 -12.07
C ALA A 35 6.88 -1.81 -12.64
N VAL A 36 7.85 -1.17 -11.97
CA VAL A 36 8.40 0.11 -12.40
C VAL A 36 9.49 -0.07 -13.46
N GLY A 37 10.38 -1.04 -13.30
CA GLY A 37 11.52 -1.26 -14.20
C GLY A 37 11.13 -1.72 -15.60
N PHE A 38 9.97 -2.36 -15.75
CA PHE A 38 9.42 -2.79 -17.04
C PHE A 38 8.15 -2.04 -17.45
N ALA A 39 7.80 -0.95 -16.77
CA ALA A 39 6.68 -0.11 -17.17
C ALA A 39 6.98 0.60 -18.51
N PRO A 40 5.99 0.80 -19.39
CA PRO A 40 6.11 1.65 -20.57
C PRO A 40 6.14 3.13 -20.14
N MET A 41 7.31 3.62 -19.78
CA MET A 41 7.51 4.95 -19.20
C MET A 41 7.10 6.10 -20.13
N ASP A 42 7.16 5.93 -21.45
CA ASP A 42 6.67 6.95 -22.40
C ASP A 42 5.16 7.18 -22.24
N VAL A 43 4.38 6.11 -22.11
CA VAL A 43 2.91 6.20 -21.92
C VAL A 43 2.61 6.84 -20.56
N ALA A 44 3.29 6.40 -19.51
CA ALA A 44 3.10 6.95 -18.16
C ALA A 44 3.51 8.43 -18.08
N HIS A 45 4.62 8.80 -18.72
CA HIS A 45 5.09 10.18 -18.80
C HIS A 45 4.08 11.05 -19.54
N ASN A 46 3.63 10.62 -20.72
CA ASN A 46 2.65 11.37 -21.52
C ASN A 46 1.32 11.50 -20.79
N ALA A 47 0.84 10.44 -20.14
CA ALA A 47 -0.39 10.51 -19.33
C ALA A 47 -0.25 11.52 -18.17
N ALA A 48 0.90 11.55 -17.48
CA ALA A 48 1.15 12.54 -16.42
C ALA A 48 1.26 13.97 -16.97
N HIS A 49 1.89 14.13 -18.13
CA HIS A 49 1.99 15.38 -18.87
C HIS A 49 0.61 15.90 -19.29
N ASP A 50 -0.28 15.02 -19.77
CA ASP A 50 -1.62 15.41 -20.20
C ASP A 50 -2.53 15.68 -19.00
N ALA A 51 -2.39 14.89 -17.93
CA ALA A 51 -3.11 15.10 -16.68
C ALA A 51 -2.81 16.48 -16.08
N ARG A 52 -1.54 16.89 -15.99
CA ARG A 52 -1.21 18.25 -15.49
C ARG A 52 -1.77 19.36 -16.37
N HIS A 53 -1.85 19.16 -17.70
CA HIS A 53 -2.47 20.13 -18.61
C HIS A 53 -3.99 20.18 -18.43
N ALA A 54 -4.63 19.02 -18.21
CA ALA A 54 -6.05 18.91 -17.93
C ALA A 54 -6.41 19.49 -16.55
N PHE A 55 -5.58 19.27 -15.53
CA PHE A 55 -5.76 19.84 -14.18
C PHE A 55 -5.47 21.35 -14.13
N ALA A 56 -4.82 21.91 -15.15
CA ALA A 56 -4.51 23.33 -15.26
C ALA A 56 -5.50 24.14 -16.12
N PHE A 57 -6.52 23.52 -16.75
CA PHE A 57 -7.48 24.24 -17.59
C PHE A 57 -8.95 23.76 -17.44
N PRO A 58 -9.92 24.66 -17.12
CA PRO A 58 -9.80 26.06 -16.70
C PRO A 58 -9.84 26.24 -15.17
N CYS A 59 -9.01 27.18 -14.71
CA CYS A 59 -9.05 27.79 -13.38
C CYS A 59 -10.28 28.71 -13.24
N HIS A 60 -11.46 28.11 -13.12
CA HIS A 60 -12.56 28.63 -12.30
C HIS A 60 -13.08 27.48 -11.46
#